data_AF-A0A7W1BG53-F1
#
_entry.id   AF-A0A7W1BG53-F1
#
_cell.length_a   1.000
_cell.length_b   1.000
_cell.length_c   1.000
_cell.angle_alpha   90.00
_cell.angle_beta   90.00
_cell.angle_gamma   90.00
#
_symmetry.space_group_name_H-M   'P 1'
#
loop_
_entity.id
_entity.type
_entity.pdbx_description
1 polymer ?
#
loop_
_entity_poly.entity_id
_entity_poly.type
_entity_poly.pdbx_seq_one_letter_code
_entity_poly.pdbx_strand_id
1 'polypeptide(L)'
;MTRSTLFDRVNQELEAFGRKAQSALDEGRLQIELLRLRRRQDNAARDLGLLIHRRERGAEAEPRRIDALLLRLDDLERDIVRLE
;
A
#
# COMPACT_ATOMS: atom_id res chain seq x y z
N MET A 1 -6.04 -0.96 52.45
CA MET A 1 -5.28 -0.40 51.31
C MET A 1 -5.38 -1.34 50.10
N THR A 2 -6.55 -1.47 49.47
CA THR A 2 -6.80 -2.50 48.42
C THR A 2 -7.64 -2.01 47.24
N ARG A 3 -8.21 -0.79 47.30
CA ARG A 3 -8.98 -0.23 46.18
C ARG A 3 -8.11 0.33 45.06
N SER A 4 -6.96 0.94 45.38
CA SER A 4 -6.04 1.50 44.38
C SER A 4 -5.65 0.43 43.36
N THR A 5 -5.19 -0.73 43.81
CA THR A 5 -4.61 -1.78 42.95
C THR A 5 -5.58 -2.39 41.93
N LEU A 6 -6.88 -2.46 42.23
CA LEU A 6 -7.87 -2.97 41.28
C LEU A 6 -8.22 -1.93 40.21
N PHE A 7 -8.40 -0.66 40.60
CA PHE A 7 -8.63 0.42 39.63
C PHE A 7 -7.37 0.70 38.79
N ASP A 8 -6.19 0.65 39.40
CA ASP A 8 -4.91 0.79 38.72
C ASP A 8 -4.71 -0.33 37.68
N ARG A 9 -5.08 -1.57 38.01
CA ARG A 9 -5.03 -2.70 37.07
C ARG A 9 -6.00 -2.53 35.90
N VAL A 10 -7.24 -2.08 36.16
CA VAL A 10 -8.22 -1.80 35.10
C VAL A 10 -7.74 -0.68 34.19
N ASN A 11 -7.16 0.40 34.75
CA ASN A 11 -6.57 1.48 33.94
C ASN A 11 -5.41 0.97 33.07
N GLN A 12 -4.52 0.15 33.62
CA GLN A 12 -3.41 -0.44 32.86
C GLN A 12 -3.92 -1.33 31.71
N GLU A 13 -4.96 -2.13 31.94
CA GLU A 13 -5.56 -2.98 30.91
C GLU A 13 -6.28 -2.15 29.82
N LEU A 14 -6.97 -1.07 30.18
CA LEU A 14 -7.58 -0.14 29.23
C LEU A 14 -6.54 0.60 28.38
N GLU A 15 -5.44 1.06 28.99
CA GLU A 15 -4.34 1.68 28.25
C GLU A 15 -3.66 0.69 27.30
N ALA A 16 -3.44 -0.55 27.76
CA ALA A 16 -2.87 -1.61 26.92
C ALA A 16 -3.78 -1.95 25.74
N PHE A 17 -5.10 -2.01 25.98
CA PHE A 17 -6.10 -2.18 24.95
C PHE A 17 -6.10 -1.01 23.96
N GLY A 18 -6.06 0.24 24.46
CA GLY A 18 -6.01 1.44 23.63
C GLY A 18 -4.79 1.48 22.71
N ARG A 19 -3.60 1.16 23.25
CA ARG A 19 -2.37 1.03 22.45
C ARG A 19 -2.50 -0.05 21.38
N LYS A 20 -3.03 -1.22 21.73
CA LYS A 20 -3.22 -2.33 20.79
C LYS A 20 -4.22 -1.98 19.67
N ALA A 21 -5.32 -1.32 20.02
CA ALA A 21 -6.32 -0.85 19.06
C ALA A 21 -5.71 0.18 18.09
N GLN A 22 -4.91 1.12 18.61
CA GLN A 22 -4.21 2.10 17.78
C GLN A 22 -3.23 1.42 16.81
N SER A 23 -2.41 0.49 17.29
CA SER A 23 -1.49 -0.27 16.44
C SER A 23 -2.20 -1.06 15.34
N ALA A 24 -3.33 -1.71 15.66
CA ALA A 24 -4.11 -2.44 14.65
C ALA A 24 -4.75 -1.51 13.60
N LEU A 25 -5.17 -0.30 14.00
CA LEU A 25 -5.66 0.70 13.05
C LEU A 25 -4.55 1.21 12.14
N ASP A 26 -3.36 1.46 12.69
CA ASP A 26 -2.21 1.92 11.92
C ASP A 26 -1.74 0.84 10.93
N GLU A 27 -1.69 -0.42 11.35
CA GLU A 27 -1.44 -1.56 10.47
C GLU A 27 -2.51 -1.67 9.37
N GLY A 28 -3.79 -1.54 9.73
CA GLY A 28 -4.89 -1.54 8.75
C GLY A 28 -4.76 -0.43 7.70
N ARG A 29 -4.31 0.76 8.10
CA ARG A 29 -4.05 1.88 7.19
C ARG A 29 -2.91 1.55 6.22
N LEU A 30 -1.79 1.02 6.73
CA LEU A 30 -0.66 0.59 5.89
C LEU A 30 -1.08 -0.48 4.88
N GLN A 31 -1.85 -1.48 5.29
CA GLN A 31 -2.34 -2.53 4.40
C GLN A 31 -3.25 -1.98 3.28
N ILE A 32 -4.11 -1.01 3.59
CA ILE A 32 -4.96 -0.34 2.59
C ILE A 32 -4.10 0.48 1.62
N GLU A 33 -3.06 1.15 2.10
CA GLU A 33 -2.14 1.92 1.25
C GLU A 33 -1.36 1.01 0.31
N LEU A 34 -0.79 -0.08 0.82
CA LEU A 34 -0.10 -1.11 0.05
C LEU A 34 -1.03 -1.71 -1.03
N LEU A 35 -2.28 -2.05 -0.68
CA LEU A 35 -3.28 -2.52 -1.62
C LEU A 35 -3.54 -1.50 -2.75
N ARG A 36 -3.61 -0.21 -2.42
CA ARG A 36 -3.82 0.85 -3.42
C ARG A 36 -2.62 0.99 -4.36
N LEU A 37 -1.40 0.91 -3.84
CA LEU A 37 -0.19 0.97 -4.67
C LEU A 37 -0.08 -0.24 -5.60
N ARG A 38 -0.29 -1.45 -5.08
CA ARG A 38 -0.30 -2.69 -5.88
C ARG A 38 -1.34 -2.63 -7.01
N ARG A 39 -2.56 -2.16 -6.72
CA ARG A 39 -3.58 -1.94 -7.77
C ARG A 39 -3.13 -0.93 -8.84
N ARG A 40 -2.40 0.12 -8.46
CA ARG A 40 -1.86 1.09 -9.43
C ARG A 40 -0.75 0.46 -10.28
N GLN A 41 0.09 -0.38 -9.69
CA GLN A 41 1.15 -1.12 -10.38
C GLN A 41 0.54 -2.09 -11.40
N ASP A 42 -0.45 -2.88 -10.99
CA ASP A 42 -1.17 -3.82 -11.87
C ASP A 42 -1.80 -3.11 -13.08
N ASN A 43 -2.43 -1.95 -12.85
CA ASN A 43 -3.03 -1.16 -13.92
C ASN A 43 -1.97 -0.61 -14.89
N ALA A 44 -0.85 -0.07 -14.38
CA ALA A 44 0.24 0.42 -15.23
C ALA A 44 0.87 -0.71 -16.06
N ALA A 45 1.08 -1.88 -15.45
CA ALA A 45 1.61 -3.06 -16.12
C ALA A 45 0.65 -3.57 -17.21
N ARG A 46 -0.65 -3.60 -16.92
CA ARG A 46 -1.70 -3.95 -17.89
C ARG A 46 -1.69 -2.99 -19.09
N ASP A 47 -1.66 -1.68 -18.83
CA ASP A 47 -1.67 -0.67 -19.88
C ASP A 47 -0.42 -0.77 -20.77
N LEU A 48 0.74 -0.97 -20.16
CA LEU A 48 2.00 -1.20 -20.88
C LEU A 48 1.92 -2.46 -21.74
N GLY A 49 1.47 -3.58 -21.16
CA GLY A 49 1.31 -4.84 -21.88
C GLY A 49 0.38 -4.74 -23.08
N LEU A 50 -0.73 -4.01 -22.94
CA LEU A 50 -1.65 -3.74 -24.06
C LEU A 50 -1.01 -2.88 -25.15
N LEU A 51 -0.22 -1.87 -24.79
CA LEU A 51 0.49 -1.04 -25.76
C LEU A 51 1.54 -1.84 -26.53
N ILE A 52 2.35 -2.64 -25.83
CA ILE A 52 3.35 -3.50 -26.47
C ILE A 52 2.65 -4.54 -27.37
N HIS A 53 1.59 -5.19 -26.89
CA HIS A 53 0.82 -6.11 -27.71
C HIS A 53 0.35 -5.46 -29.02
N ARG A 54 -0.22 -4.25 -28.96
CA ARG A 54 -0.69 -3.52 -30.15
C ARG A 54 0.47 -3.18 -31.09
N ARG A 55 1.60 -2.73 -30.55
CA ARG A 55 2.82 -2.45 -31.31
C ARG A 55 3.28 -3.68 -32.12
N GLU A 56 3.34 -4.84 -31.47
CA GLU A 56 3.72 -6.11 -32.11
C GLU A 56 2.72 -6.55 -33.18
N ARG A 57 1.49 -6.02 -33.16
CA ARG A 57 0.47 -6.24 -34.19
C ARG A 57 0.50 -5.18 -35.31
N GLY A 58 1.50 -4.31 -35.33
CA GLY A 58 1.68 -3.27 -36.35
C GLY A 58 0.87 -2.00 -36.10
N ALA A 59 0.25 -1.85 -34.92
CA ALA A 59 -0.37 -0.59 -34.55
C ALA A 59 0.70 0.43 -34.10
N GLU A 60 0.45 1.70 -34.39
CA GLU A 60 1.32 2.77 -33.90
C GLU A 60 1.21 2.88 -32.38
N ALA A 61 2.36 2.78 -31.70
CA ALA A 61 2.46 2.97 -30.26
C ALA A 61 3.35 4.17 -30.00
N GLU A 62 2.83 5.15 -29.27
CA GLU A 62 3.56 6.36 -28.91
C GLU A 62 4.72 6.00 -27.95
N PRO A 63 5.99 6.17 -28.36
CA PRO A 63 7.15 5.76 -27.55
C PRO A 63 7.17 6.45 -26.18
N ARG A 64 6.82 7.74 -26.14
CA ARG A 64 6.73 8.51 -24.89
C ARG A 64 5.77 7.91 -23.87
N ARG A 65 4.70 7.28 -24.34
CA ARG A 65 3.71 6.63 -23.47
C ARG A 65 4.25 5.33 -22.87
N ILE A 66 5.07 4.60 -23.62
CA ILE A 66 5.80 3.43 -23.12
C ILE A 66 6.78 3.87 -22.04
N ASP A 67 7.62 4.88 -22.32
CA ASP A 67 8.60 5.41 -21.37
C ASP A 67 7.95 5.90 -20.07
N ALA A 68 6.83 6.61 -20.18
CA ALA A 68 6.08 7.08 -19.02
C ALA A 68 5.51 5.95 -18.16
N LEU A 69 5.06 4.85 -18.79
CA LEU A 69 4.54 3.68 -18.06
C LEU A 69 5.66 2.89 -17.38
N LEU A 70 6.82 2.76 -18.03
CA LEU A 70 8.02 2.15 -17.43
C LEU A 70 8.47 2.93 -16.20
N LEU A 71 8.66 4.25 -16.32
CA LEU A 71 9.04 5.10 -15.18
C LEU A 71 8.02 5.00 -14.04
N ARG A 72 6.72 4.99 -14.37
CA ARG A 72 5.67 4.85 -13.37
C ARG A 72 5.71 3.50 -12.65
N LEU A 73 6.06 2.42 -13.35
CA LEU A 73 6.23 1.11 -12.71
C LEU A 73 7.39 1.12 -11.73
N ASP A 74 8.53 1.71 -12.11
CA ASP A 74 9.71 1.85 -11.23
C ASP A 74 9.37 2.65 -9.96
N ASP A 75 8.63 3.76 -10.10
CA ASP A 75 8.23 4.58 -8.97
C ASP A 75 7.24 3.85 -8.05
N LEU A 76 6.26 3.12 -8.62
CA LEU A 76 5.31 2.33 -7.84
C LEU A 76 5.99 1.16 -7.12
N GLU A 77 6.98 0.52 -7.74
CA GLU A 77 7.79 -0.52 -7.10
C GLU A 77 8.55 0.04 -5.90
N ARG A 78 9.22 1.19 -6.06
CA ARG A 78 9.91 1.86 -4.94
C ARG A 78 8.97 2.24 -3.80
N ASP A 79 7.77 2.72 -4.12
CA ASP A 79 6.78 3.11 -3.11
C ASP A 79 6.22 1.89 -2.38
N ILE A 80 6.00 0.78 -3.08
CA ILE A 80 5.59 -0.50 -2.46
C ILE A 80 6.67 -1.00 -1.52
N VAL A 81 7.92 -1.07 -1.97
CA VAL A 81 9.06 -1.53 -1.15
C VAL A 81 9.28 -0.65 0.08
N ARG A 82 8.91 0.64 0.03
CA ARG A 82 8.99 1.53 1.20
C ARG A 82 7.96 1.21 2.28
N LEU A 83 6.81 0.64 1.90
CA LEU A 83 5.70 0.34 2.81
C LEU A 83 5.66 -1.12 3.28
N GLU A 84 6.45 -2.00 2.66
CA GLU A 84 6.67 -3.39 3.08
C GLU A 84 7.77 -3.51 4.14
#